data_AF-A0A1T5H657-F1
#
_entry.id   AF-A0A1T5H657-F1
#
_cell.length_a   1.000
_cell.length_b   1.000
_cell.length_c   1.000
_cell.angle_alpha   90.00
_cell.angle_beta   90.00
_cell.angle_gamma   90.00
#
_symmetry.space_group_name_H-M   'P 1'
#
loop_
_entity.id
_entity.type
_entity.pdbx_description
1 polymer ?
#
loop_
_entity_poly.entity_id
_entity_poly.type
_entity_poly.pdbx_seq_one_letter_code
_entity_poly.pdbx_strand_id
1 'polypeptide(L)'
;MEGDLQVIRKESRPIIFTLILVIATFAVFFISRFVNEPYLTIFLGLFALIDIGFIVSIVMGIRTKKTNIIILSVIVNGLCFVLLTIFLLLVGFGIGFSEA
;
A
#
# COMPACT_ATOMS: atom_id res chain seq x y z
N MET A 1 -17.98 -16.81 23.76
CA MET A 1 -18.10 -16.41 22.34
C MET A 1 -17.41 -15.08 22.02
N GLU A 2 -17.28 -14.12 22.96
CA GLU A 2 -16.55 -12.87 22.70
C GLU A 2 -15.01 -13.04 22.62
N GLY A 3 -14.45 -14.02 23.31
CA GLY A 3 -13.00 -14.31 23.32
C GLY A 3 -12.45 -14.78 21.96
N ASP A 4 -13.13 -15.74 21.32
CA ASP A 4 -12.73 -16.26 19.99
C ASP A 4 -12.80 -15.18 18.91
N LEU A 5 -13.80 -14.30 18.97
CA LEU A 5 -13.96 -13.20 18.02
C LEU A 5 -12.78 -12.22 18.08
N GLN A 6 -12.24 -11.96 19.27
CA GLN A 6 -11.08 -11.09 19.45
C GLN A 6 -9.78 -11.71 18.93
N VAL A 7 -9.61 -13.03 19.05
CA VAL A 7 -8.44 -13.76 18.52
C VAL A 7 -8.44 -13.73 17.00
N ILE A 8 -9.58 -14.02 16.37
CA ILE A 8 -9.74 -13.95 14.91
C ILE A 8 -9.51 -12.51 14.41
N ARG A 9 -10.08 -11.51 15.09
CA ARG A 9 -9.91 -10.09 14.72
C ARG A 9 -8.45 -9.64 14.85
N LYS A 10 -7.69 -10.17 15.80
CA LYS A 10 -6.26 -9.85 15.99
C LYS A 10 -5.39 -10.50 14.92
N GLU A 11 -5.70 -11.73 14.50
CA GLU A 11 -4.97 -12.44 13.45
C GLU A 11 -5.23 -11.87 12.04
N SER A 12 -6.44 -11.34 11.77
CA SER A 12 -6.81 -10.77 10.46
C SER A 12 -6.39 -9.30 10.27
N ARG A 13 -5.82 -8.64 11.29
CA ARG A 13 -5.37 -7.24 11.21
C ARG A 13 -4.46 -6.92 10.00
N PRO A 14 -3.45 -7.74 9.66
CA PRO A 14 -2.58 -7.46 8.52
C PRO A 14 -3.34 -7.44 7.19
N ILE A 15 -4.33 -8.33 7.05
CA ILE A 15 -5.14 -8.45 5.84
C ILE A 15 -6.04 -7.23 5.68
N ILE A 16 -6.70 -6.80 6.76
CA ILE A 16 -7.54 -5.60 6.77
C ILE A 16 -6.70 -4.36 6.43
N PHE A 17 -5.50 -4.25 6.98
CA PHE A 17 -4.60 -3.14 6.70
C PHE A 17 -4.17 -3.10 5.22
N THR A 18 -3.83 -4.26 4.66
CA THR A 18 -3.53 -4.41 3.22
C THR A 18 -4.70 -3.94 2.37
N LEU A 19 -5.93 -4.34 2.70
CA LEU A 19 -7.13 -3.93 1.97
C LEU A 19 -7.34 -2.41 2.01
N ILE A 20 -7.13 -1.77 3.17
CA ILE A 20 -7.22 -0.32 3.32
C ILE A 20 -6.18 0.38 2.45
N LEU A 21 -4.94 -0.11 2.43
CA LEU A 21 -3.87 0.46 1.59
C LEU A 21 -4.17 0.34 0.10
N VAL A 22 -4.75 -0.78 -0.33
CA VAL A 22 -5.19 -0.96 -1.73
C VAL A 22 -6.29 0.05 -2.07
N ILE A 23 -7.31 0.20 -1.22
CA ILE A 23 -8.39 1.17 -1.43
C ILE A 23 -7.81 2.61 -1.46
N ALA A 24 -6.91 2.94 -0.55
CA ALA A 24 -6.23 4.24 -0.52
C ALA A 24 -5.44 4.49 -1.80
N THR A 25 -4.73 3.47 -2.31
CA THR A 25 -4.00 3.54 -3.58
C THR A 25 -4.93 3.92 -4.73
N PHE A 26 -6.05 3.19 -4.88
CA PHE A 26 -7.03 3.49 -5.93
C PHE A 26 -7.63 4.89 -5.74
N ALA A 27 -7.97 5.28 -4.52
CA ALA A 27 -8.51 6.61 -4.25
C ALA A 27 -7.53 7.72 -4.66
N VAL A 28 -6.26 7.62 -4.23
CA VAL A 28 -5.22 8.60 -4.57
C VAL A 28 -5.01 8.64 -6.09
N PHE A 29 -5.02 7.49 -6.77
CA PHE A 29 -4.90 7.40 -8.23
C PHE A 29 -6.05 8.05 -9.00
N PHE A 30 -7.29 7.77 -8.59
CA PHE A 30 -8.44 8.39 -9.24
C PHE A 30 -8.44 9.90 -9.04
N ILE A 31 -8.16 10.37 -7.82
CA ILE A 31 -8.11 11.80 -7.52
C ILE A 31 -6.98 12.48 -8.29
N SER A 32 -5.78 11.88 -8.33
CA SER A 32 -4.62 12.46 -9.02
C SER A 32 -4.87 12.67 -10.52
N ARG A 33 -5.75 11.87 -11.14
CA ARG A 33 -6.12 12.03 -12.56
C ARG A 33 -6.87 13.33 -12.84
N PHE A 34 -7.58 13.89 -11.86
CA PHE A 34 -8.36 15.12 -12.03
C PHE A 34 -7.60 16.37 -11.63
N VAL A 35 -6.34 16.23 -11.22
CA VAL A 35 -5.52 17.31 -10.69
C VAL A 35 -4.35 17.58 -11.63
N ASN A 36 -4.14 18.85 -11.97
CA ASN A 36 -3.01 19.30 -12.77
C ASN A 36 -1.80 19.66 -11.88
N GLU A 37 -0.64 19.84 -12.52
CA GLU A 37 0.52 20.46 -11.89
C GLU A 37 0.16 21.80 -11.23
N PRO A 38 0.72 22.15 -10.05
CA PRO A 38 1.86 21.52 -9.35
C PRO A 38 1.49 20.46 -8.30
N TYR A 39 0.20 20.18 -8.14
CA TYR A 39 -0.27 19.31 -7.05
C TYR A 39 0.06 17.83 -7.29
N LEU A 40 0.44 17.45 -8.51
CA LEU A 40 0.83 16.08 -8.87
C LEU A 40 1.99 15.57 -7.98
N THR A 41 2.94 16.46 -7.66
CA THR A 41 4.05 16.18 -6.74
C THR A 41 3.57 15.78 -5.34
N ILE A 42 2.47 16.39 -4.85
CA ILE A 42 1.86 16.03 -3.57
C ILE A 42 1.30 14.61 -3.63
N PHE A 43 0.58 14.27 -4.71
CA PHE A 43 0.07 12.92 -4.93
C PHE A 43 1.18 11.88 -5.04
N LEU A 44 2.32 12.24 -5.64
CA LEU A 44 3.52 11.39 -5.67
C LEU A 44 4.04 11.10 -4.26
N GLY A 45 4.07 12.11 -3.40
CA GLY A 45 4.39 11.94 -1.98
C GLY A 45 3.40 11.04 -1.23
N LEU A 46 2.09 11.16 -1.53
CA LEU A 46 1.06 10.27 -0.97
C LEU A 46 1.26 8.82 -1.42
N PHE A 47 1.59 8.56 -2.68
CA PHE A 47 1.91 7.21 -3.14
C PHE A 47 3.14 6.64 -2.44
N ALA A 48 4.20 7.44 -2.25
CA ALA A 48 5.38 7.01 -1.50
C ALA A 48 5.04 6.64 -0.05
N LEU A 49 4.15 7.40 0.59
CA LEU A 49 3.66 7.11 1.94
C LEU A 49 2.86 5.80 1.99
N ILE A 50 2.03 5.53 0.97
CA ILE A 50 1.30 4.27 0.85
C ILE A 50 2.27 3.09 0.67
N ASP A 51 3.36 3.28 -0.08
CA ASP A 51 4.42 2.28 -0.26
C ASP A 51 5.04 1.87 1.08
N ILE A 52 5.35 2.86 1.93
CA ILE A 52 5.79 2.62 3.31
C ILE A 52 4.70 1.85 4.10
N GLY A 53 3.43 2.18 3.87
CA GLY A 53 2.30 1.46 4.45
C GLY A 53 2.29 -0.03 4.10
N PHE A 54 2.56 -0.40 2.84
CA PHE A 54 2.70 -1.80 2.43
C PHE A 54 3.87 -2.49 3.14
N ILE A 55 5.00 -1.80 3.35
CA ILE A 55 6.12 -2.29 4.17
C ILE A 55 5.71 -2.51 5.64
N VAL A 56 4.92 -1.61 6.22
CA VAL A 56 4.42 -1.79 7.59
C VAL A 56 3.46 -2.98 7.67
N SER A 57 2.59 -3.15 6.67
CA SER A 57 1.64 -4.25 6.57
C SER A 57 2.34 -5.62 6.49
N ILE A 58 3.39 -5.74 5.68
CA ILE A 58 4.21 -6.97 5.60
C ILE A 58 4.89 -7.28 6.93
N VAL A 59 5.49 -6.28 7.61
CA VAL A 59 6.11 -6.47 8.93
C VAL A 59 5.06 -6.94 9.95
N MET A 60 3.85 -6.38 9.90
CA MET A 60 2.75 -6.80 10.78
C MET A 60 2.26 -8.22 10.48
N GLY A 61 2.23 -8.63 9.20
CA GLY A 61 1.89 -9.98 8.78
C GLY A 61 2.93 -11.02 9.18
N ILE A 62 4.21 -10.68 9.15
CA ILE A 62 5.30 -11.59 9.62
C ILE A 62 5.14 -11.89 11.13
N ARG A 63 4.57 -10.96 11.91
CA ARG A 63 4.41 -11.09 13.37
C ARG A 63 3.29 -12.02 13.82
N THR A 64 2.37 -12.48 12.94
CA THR A 64 1.23 -13.33 13.35
C THR A 64 1.62 -14.80 13.60
N LYS A 65 2.88 -15.21 13.39
CA LYS A 65 3.44 -16.56 13.65
C LYS A 65 2.75 -17.73 12.92
N LYS A 66 1.69 -17.48 12.14
CA LYS A 66 0.99 -18.45 11.32
C LYS A 66 1.59 -18.44 9.91
N THR A 67 2.27 -19.50 9.52
CA THR A 67 2.99 -19.61 8.23
C THR A 67 2.14 -19.19 7.02
N ASN A 68 0.88 -19.63 6.95
CA ASN A 68 0.00 -19.25 5.84
C ASN A 68 -0.29 -17.74 5.76
N ILE A 69 -0.52 -17.09 6.91
CA ILE A 69 -0.80 -15.64 6.98
C ILE A 69 0.46 -14.85 6.63
N ILE A 70 1.62 -15.33 7.07
CA ILE A 70 2.92 -14.72 6.75
C ILE A 70 3.16 -14.75 5.25
N ILE A 71 3.04 -15.93 4.61
CA ILE A 71 3.25 -16.08 3.16
C ILE A 71 2.29 -15.19 2.37
N LEU A 72 1.00 -15.22 2.72
CA LEU A 72 -0.01 -14.41 2.05
C LEU A 72 0.26 -12.91 2.21
N SER A 73 0.62 -12.46 3.42
CA SER A 73 0.95 -11.07 3.67
C SER A 73 2.20 -10.64 2.89
N VAL A 74 3.26 -11.44 2.90
CA VAL A 74 4.51 -11.12 2.19
C VAL A 74 4.29 -11.06 0.67
N ILE A 75 3.59 -12.03 0.10
CA ILE A 75 3.34 -12.08 -1.34
C ILE A 75 2.44 -10.92 -1.76
N VAL A 76 1.30 -10.72 -1.10
CA VAL A 76 0.32 -9.69 -1.52
C VAL A 76 0.86 -8.28 -1.29
N ASN A 77 1.37 -7.98 -0.09
CA ASN A 77 1.92 -6.65 0.19
C ASN A 77 3.20 -6.40 -0.61
N GLY A 78 4.06 -7.40 -0.77
CA GLY A 78 5.28 -7.29 -1.57
C GLY A 78 4.97 -7.02 -3.04
N LEU A 79 3.99 -7.71 -3.62
CA LEU A 79 3.55 -7.46 -4.99
C LEU A 79 2.95 -6.06 -5.14
N CYS A 80 2.08 -5.63 -4.20
CA CYS A 80 1.53 -4.28 -4.19
C CYS A 80 2.62 -3.20 -4.10
N PHE A 81 3.60 -3.39 -3.21
CA PHE A 81 4.74 -2.50 -3.07
C PHE A 81 5.53 -2.39 -4.39
N VAL A 82 5.95 -3.51 -4.96
CA VAL A 82 6.72 -3.51 -6.23
C VAL A 82 5.95 -2.83 -7.36
N LEU A 83 4.65 -3.11 -7.50
CA LEU A 83 3.81 -2.49 -8.52
C LEU A 83 3.68 -0.97 -8.30
N LEU A 84 3.46 -0.54 -7.06
CA LEU A 84 3.32 0.87 -6.72
C LEU A 84 4.65 1.61 -6.91
N THR A 85 5.78 1.04 -6.48
CA THR A 85 7.11 1.60 -6.69
C THR A 85 7.41 1.78 -8.18
N ILE A 86 7.14 0.76 -9.02
CA ILE A 86 7.34 0.87 -10.48
C ILE A 86 6.48 2.00 -11.05
N PHE A 87 5.21 2.07 -10.64
CA PHE A 87 4.31 3.14 -11.07
C PHE A 87 4.83 4.52 -10.66
N LEU A 88 5.30 4.67 -9.42
CA LEU A 88 5.83 5.92 -8.88
C LEU A 88 7.09 6.37 -9.64
N LEU A 89 8.00 5.43 -9.95
CA LEU A 89 9.16 5.70 -10.80
C LEU A 89 8.75 6.15 -12.20
N LEU A 90 7.76 5.48 -12.81
CA LEU A 90 7.30 5.81 -14.16
C LEU A 90 6.71 7.23 -14.22
N VAL A 91 5.88 7.59 -13.23
CA VAL A 91 5.31 8.94 -13.11
C VAL A 91 6.40 9.97 -12.81
N GLY A 92 7.31 9.66 -11.89
CA GLY A 92 8.42 10.55 -11.53
C GLY A 92 9.34 10.84 -12.71
N PHE A 93 9.68 9.83 -13.52
CA PHE A 93 10.42 10.04 -14.77
C PHE A 93 9.62 10.88 -15.76
N GLY A 94 8.31 10.65 -15.91
CA GLY A 94 7.45 11.46 -16.77
C GLY A 94 7.45 12.95 -16.41
N ILE A 95 7.37 13.27 -15.11
CA ILE A 95 7.46 14.66 -14.62
C ILE A 95 8.87 15.21 -14.89
N GLY A 96 9.93 14.48 -14.52
CA GLY A 96 11.31 14.92 -14.68
C GLY A 96 11.75 15.15 -16.14
N PHE A 97 11.21 14.40 -17.10
CA PHE A 97 11.41 14.65 -18.54
C PHE A 97 10.56 15.81 -19.07
N SER A 98 9.45 16.17 -18.42
CA SER A 98 8.60 17.29 -18.85
C SER A 98 9.14 18.65 -18.42
N GLU A 99 10.00 18.70 -17.40
CA GLU A 99 10.62 19.94 -16.88
C GLU A 99 12.03 20.23 -17.46
N ALA A 100 12.61 19.31 -18.23
CA ALA A 100 13.93 19.41 -18.86
C ALA A 100 13.86 19.86 -20.33
#